data_AF-A0A973CPA1-F1
#
_entry.id   AF-A0A973CPA1-F1
#
_cell.length_a   1.000
_cell.length_b   1.000
_cell.length_c   1.000
_cell.angle_alpha   90.00
_cell.angle_beta   90.00
_cell.angle_gamma   90.00
#
_symmetry.space_group_name_H-M   'P 1'
#
loop_
_entity.id
_entity.type
_entity.pdbx_description
1 polymer ?
#
loop_
_entity_poly.entity_id
_entity_poly.type
_entity_poly.pdbx_seq_one_letter_code
_entity_poly.pdbx_strand_id
1 'polypeptide(L)'
;MPYDHSGKNIRKEDDKRVKLTDEDKRKIIELYPEIKSQRKLAAMFGVSRRLISMIVDPEKKEKDLQQRKERGGSMNYYDKETNSDNMKRYRQHKQKLKLKGKLEEGEEN
;
A
#
# COMPACT_ATOMS: atom_id res chain seq x y z
N MET A 1 5.47 -4.91 -27.29
CA MET A 1 6.08 -4.76 -25.94
C MET A 1 5.72 -5.99 -25.11
N PRO A 2 6.66 -6.69 -24.43
CA PRO A 2 6.42 -8.04 -23.90
C PRO A 2 5.82 -7.96 -22.50
N TYR A 3 4.69 -7.28 -22.36
CA TYR A 3 3.98 -7.20 -21.09
C TYR A 3 2.93 -8.29 -21.01
N ASP A 4 2.79 -8.87 -19.83
CA ASP A 4 1.73 -9.82 -19.57
C ASP A 4 0.37 -9.13 -19.60
N HIS A 5 -0.48 -9.54 -20.53
CA HIS A 5 -1.87 -9.12 -20.65
C HIS A 5 -2.85 -10.11 -20.01
N SER A 6 -2.35 -11.16 -19.35
CA SER A 6 -3.23 -12.14 -18.71
C SER A 6 -4.08 -11.49 -17.61
N GLY A 7 -5.32 -11.93 -17.45
CA GLY A 7 -6.21 -11.51 -16.36
C GLY A 7 -5.75 -11.94 -14.96
N LYS A 8 -4.55 -12.51 -14.83
CA LYS A 8 -3.98 -13.01 -13.58
C LYS A 8 -3.63 -11.88 -12.62
N ASN A 9 -3.85 -12.11 -11.34
CA ASN A 9 -3.61 -11.13 -10.28
C ASN A 9 -2.23 -11.31 -9.63
N ILE A 10 -1.70 -10.21 -9.09
CA ILE A 10 -0.49 -10.23 -8.27
C ILE A 10 -0.90 -10.70 -6.87
N ARG A 11 -0.20 -11.70 -6.33
CA ARG A 11 -0.41 -12.18 -4.96
C ARG A 11 -0.26 -11.04 -3.97
N LYS A 12 -1.05 -11.04 -2.89
CA LYS A 12 -1.03 -9.98 -1.86
C LYS A 12 0.38 -9.73 -1.27
N GLU A 13 1.19 -10.78 -1.14
CA GLU A 13 2.56 -10.73 -0.62
C GLU A 13 3.56 -10.04 -1.56
N ASP A 14 3.38 -10.20 -2.87
CA ASP A 14 4.25 -9.64 -3.90
C ASP A 14 3.78 -8.25 -4.38
N ASP A 15 2.69 -7.73 -3.80
CA ASP A 15 2.13 -6.40 -4.11
C ASP A 15 2.87 -5.28 -3.36
N LYS A 16 3.73 -4.58 -4.09
CA LYS A 16 4.54 -3.46 -3.58
C LYS A 16 3.74 -2.24 -3.10
N ARG A 17 2.42 -2.18 -3.38
CA ARG A 17 1.51 -1.15 -2.89
C ARG A 17 1.22 -1.32 -1.40
N VAL A 18 1.23 -2.56 -0.91
CA VAL A 18 1.01 -2.91 0.49
C VAL A 18 2.36 -2.84 1.23
N LYS A 19 2.44 -2.04 2.29
CA LYS A 19 3.69 -1.84 3.07
C LYS A 19 3.76 -2.63 4.37
N LEU A 20 2.62 -3.07 4.88
CA LEU A 20 2.52 -3.85 6.10
C LEU A 20 1.53 -4.99 5.89
N THR A 21 1.91 -6.17 6.36
CA THR A 21 0.98 -7.30 6.48
C THR A 21 -0.01 -7.05 7.63
N ASP A 22 -1.07 -7.86 7.68
CA ASP A 22 -2.05 -7.75 8.76
C ASP A 22 -1.44 -8.20 10.11
N GLU A 23 -0.45 -9.09 10.08
CA GLU A 23 0.35 -9.47 11.25
C GLU A 23 1.23 -8.31 11.76
N ASP A 24 1.88 -7.58 10.85
CA ASP A 24 2.71 -6.44 11.24
C ASP A 24 1.88 -5.36 11.93
N LYS A 25 0.65 -5.11 11.45
CA LYS A 25 -0.27 -4.17 12.08
C LYS A 25 -0.62 -4.59 13.51
N ARG A 26 -0.85 -5.88 13.76
CA ARG A 26 -1.10 -6.41 15.11
C ARG A 26 0.11 -6.21 16.02
N LYS A 27 1.30 -6.57 15.54
CA LYS A 27 2.57 -6.34 16.27
C LYS A 27 2.78 -4.87 16.61
N ILE A 28 2.46 -3.95 15.71
CA ILE A 28 2.55 -2.51 15.97
C ILE A 28 1.65 -2.09 17.13
N ILE A 29 0.42 -2.62 17.21
CA ILE A 29 -0.53 -2.33 18.29
C ILE A 29 -0.01 -2.89 19.61
N GLU A 30 0.50 -4.11 19.61
CA GLU A 30 1.06 -4.79 20.81
C GLU A 30 2.32 -4.11 21.34
N LEU A 31 3.21 -3.65 20.46
CA LEU A 31 4.48 -3.01 20.82
C LEU A 31 4.33 -1.53 21.21
N TYR A 32 3.21 -0.90 20.86
CA TYR A 32 3.00 0.53 21.11
C TYR A 32 2.99 0.91 22.61
N PRO A 33 2.33 0.16 23.53
CA PRO A 33 2.36 0.42 24.96
C PRO A 33 3.75 0.37 25.58
N GLU A 34 4.65 -0.47 25.05
CA GLU A 34 6.01 -0.64 25.57
C GLU A 34 6.94 0.48 25.09
N ILE A 35 6.98 0.72 23.78
CA ILE A 35 7.92 1.68 23.17
C ILE A 35 7.42 3.13 23.35
N LYS A 36 6.11 3.33 23.32
CA LYS A 36 5.41 4.65 23.38
C LYS A 36 5.92 5.70 22.39
N SER A 37 6.61 5.27 21.32
CA SER A 37 7.21 6.14 20.32
C SER A 37 6.90 5.69 18.90
N GLN A 38 6.01 6.42 18.25
CA GLN A 38 5.61 6.18 16.86
C GLN A 38 6.77 6.32 15.87
N ARG A 39 7.75 7.18 16.17
CA ARG A 39 8.94 7.37 15.33
C ARG A 39 9.86 6.15 15.37
N LYS A 40 10.05 5.55 16.54
CA LYS A 40 10.85 4.32 16.69
C LYS A 40 10.17 3.15 15.96
N LEU A 41 8.85 2.99 16.12
CA LEU A 41 8.08 1.97 15.38
C LEU A 41 8.14 2.18 13.86
N ALA A 42 8.00 3.42 13.40
CA ALA A 42 8.13 3.76 11.98
C ALA A 42 9.50 3.35 11.40
N ALA A 43 10.58 3.58 12.14
CA ALA A 43 11.92 3.17 11.73
C ALA A 43 12.09 1.63 11.71
N MET A 44 11.56 0.93 12.72
CA MET A 44 11.61 -0.55 12.79
C MET A 44 10.89 -1.22 11.62
N PHE A 45 9.72 -0.70 11.25
CA PHE A 45 8.90 -1.27 10.17
C PHE A 45 9.16 -0.62 8.80
N GLY A 46 10.07 0.37 8.70
CA GLY A 46 10.38 1.05 7.45
C GLY A 46 9.20 1.82 6.82
N VAL A 47 8.26 2.30 7.65
CA VAL A 47 7.04 3.00 7.21
C VAL A 47 6.99 4.44 7.72
N SER A 48 6.04 5.23 7.22
CA SER A 48 5.86 6.61 7.70
C SER A 48 5.26 6.65 9.10
N ARG A 49 5.64 7.67 9.90
CA ARG A 49 5.05 7.93 11.22
C ARG A 49 3.52 8.05 11.15
N ARG A 50 3.01 8.69 10.08
CA ARG A 50 1.57 8.92 9.91
C ARG A 50 0.81 7.60 9.81
N LEU A 51 1.38 6.62 9.11
CA LEU A 51 0.80 5.29 8.96
C LEU A 51 0.72 4.56 10.30
N ILE A 52 1.78 4.61 11.12
CA ILE A 52 1.75 4.09 12.50
C ILE A 52 0.65 4.77 13.33
N SER A 53 0.55 6.10 13.26
CA SER A 53 -0.50 6.82 13.99
C SER A 53 -1.92 6.43 13.56
N MET A 54 -2.15 6.09 12.30
CA MET A 54 -3.47 5.62 11.83
C MET A 54 -3.78 4.18 12.26
N ILE A 55 -2.76 3.37 12.54
CA ILE A 55 -2.92 1.99 13.03
C ILE A 55 -3.20 1.99 14.53
N VAL A 56 -2.43 2.77 15.29
CA VAL A 56 -2.54 2.84 16.75
C VAL A 56 -3.81 3.57 17.19
N ASP A 57 -4.24 4.57 16.43
CA ASP A 57 -5.39 5.41 16.73
C ASP A 57 -6.33 5.45 15.51
N PRO A 58 -7.32 4.55 15.44
CA PRO A 58 -8.24 4.48 14.31
C PRO A 58 -9.17 5.70 14.22
N GLU A 59 -9.49 6.37 15.34
CA GLU A 59 -10.29 7.60 15.33
C GLU A 59 -9.59 8.72 14.56
N LYS A 60 -8.26 8.85 14.72
CA LYS A 60 -7.45 9.77 13.90
C LYS A 60 -7.48 9.44 12.41
N LYS A 61 -7.66 8.17 12.03
CA LYS A 61 -7.80 7.77 10.63
C LYS A 61 -9.17 8.19 10.09
N GLU A 62 -10.23 7.96 10.85
CA GLU A 62 -11.59 8.35 10.46
C GLU A 62 -11.73 9.87 10.33
N LYS A 63 -11.22 10.63 11.31
CA LYS A 63 -11.23 12.09 11.28
C LYS A 63 -10.47 12.64 10.07
N ASP A 64 -9.32 12.06 9.73
CA ASP A 64 -8.55 12.47 8.55
C ASP A 64 -9.29 12.21 7.25
N LEU A 65 -9.99 11.06 7.17
CA LEU A 65 -10.82 10.71 6.02
C LEU A 65 -11.99 11.69 5.86
N GLN A 66 -12.67 12.03 6.97
CA GLN A 66 -13.74 13.04 6.98
C GLN A 66 -13.22 14.41 6.54
N GLN A 67 -12.13 14.90 7.13
CA GLN A 67 -11.53 16.18 6.74
C GLN A 67 -11.09 16.21 5.28
N ARG A 68 -10.55 15.09 4.76
CA ARG A 68 -10.21 14.97 3.34
C ARG A 68 -11.46 15.08 2.48
N LYS A 69 -12.58 14.47 2.88
CA LYS A 69 -13.86 14.56 2.16
C LYS A 69 -14.40 15.99 2.17
N GLU A 70 -14.38 16.66 3.33
CA GLU A 70 -14.83 18.05 3.49
C GLU A 70 -14.03 19.03 2.63
N ARG A 71 -12.71 18.83 2.50
CA ARG A 71 -11.83 19.65 1.65
C ARG A 71 -11.99 19.39 0.14
N GLY A 72 -12.87 18.48 -0.27
CA GLY A 72 -13.06 18.11 -1.68
C GLY A 72 -12.03 17.11 -2.21
N GLY A 73 -11.33 16.39 -1.33
CA GLY A 73 -10.37 15.35 -1.70
C GLY A 73 -9.04 15.90 -2.22
N SER A 74 -8.48 15.22 -3.22
CA SER A 74 -7.27 15.67 -3.91
C SER A 74 -7.67 16.53 -5.10
N MET A 75 -7.35 17.83 -5.07
CA MET A 75 -7.53 18.71 -6.24
C MET A 75 -6.41 18.57 -7.28
N ASN A 76 -5.48 17.62 -7.09
CA ASN A 76 -4.40 17.41 -8.05
C ASN A 76 -4.98 17.03 -9.42
N TYR A 77 -4.59 17.78 -10.44
CA TYR A 77 -4.96 17.47 -11.82
C TYR A 77 -4.31 16.15 -12.26
N TYR A 78 -4.94 15.49 -13.22
CA TYR A 78 -4.40 14.25 -13.77
C TYR A 78 -3.09 14.52 -14.51
N ASP A 79 -2.01 13.92 -14.01
CA ASP A 79 -0.71 13.93 -14.67
C ASP A 79 -0.54 12.66 -15.52
N LYS A 80 -0.59 12.85 -16.84
CA LYS A 80 -0.47 11.79 -17.84
C LYS A 80 0.90 11.12 -17.82
N GLU A 81 1.97 11.87 -17.56
CA GLU A 81 3.34 11.34 -17.60
C GLU A 81 3.58 10.43 -16.42
N THR A 82 3.29 10.92 -15.20
CA THR A 82 3.40 10.14 -13.97
C THR A 82 2.52 8.88 -14.03
N ASN A 83 1.29 8.99 -14.56
CA ASN A 83 0.43 7.82 -14.72
C ASN A 83 1.02 6.79 -15.71
N SER A 84 1.54 7.26 -16.84
CA SER A 84 2.16 6.39 -17.85
C SER A 84 3.36 5.63 -17.28
N ASP A 85 4.21 6.32 -16.52
CA ASP A 85 5.37 5.72 -15.86
C ASP A 85 4.98 4.72 -14.78
N ASN A 86 3.99 5.04 -13.96
CA ASN A 86 3.47 4.12 -12.95
C ASN A 86 2.88 2.86 -13.61
N MET A 87 2.14 3.01 -14.69
CA MET A 87 1.60 1.88 -15.45
C MET A 87 2.69 1.04 -16.10
N LYS A 88 3.75 1.65 -16.61
CA LYS A 88 4.92 0.94 -17.15
C LYS A 88 5.61 0.12 -16.07
N ARG A 89 5.87 0.70 -14.89
CA ARG A 89 6.47 0.01 -13.73
C ARG A 89 5.61 -1.15 -13.25
N TYR A 90 4.29 -0.95 -13.18
CA TYR A 90 3.34 -2.00 -12.83
C TYR A 90 3.41 -3.19 -13.79
N ARG A 91 3.34 -2.94 -15.10
CA ARG A 91 3.42 -4.00 -16.13
C ARG A 91 4.75 -4.76 -16.08
N GLN A 92 5.86 -4.05 -15.88
CA GLN A 92 7.19 -4.67 -15.72
C GLN A 92 7.26 -5.55 -14.48
N HIS A 93 6.70 -5.10 -13.35
CA HIS A 93 6.65 -5.89 -12.12
C HIS A 93 5.80 -7.15 -12.30
N LYS A 94 4.60 -7.03 -12.89
CA LYS A 94 3.73 -8.16 -13.19
C LYS A 94 4.39 -9.18 -14.13
N GLN A 95 5.08 -8.72 -15.19
CA GLN A 95 5.84 -9.60 -16.08
C GLN A 95 6.95 -10.36 -15.32
N LYS A 96 7.68 -9.69 -14.42
CA LYS A 96 8.71 -10.34 -13.59
C LYS A 96 8.10 -11.39 -12.67
N LEU A 97 6.92 -11.16 -12.11
CA LEU A 97 6.22 -12.14 -11.27
C LEU A 97 5.72 -13.32 -12.09
N LYS A 98 5.20 -13.10 -13.32
CA LYS A 98 4.83 -14.16 -14.25
C LYS A 98 5.99 -15.10 -14.54
N LEU A 99 7.15 -14.55 -14.90
CA LEU A 99 8.36 -15.32 -15.17
C LEU A 99 8.83 -16.13 -13.95
N LYS A 100 8.49 -15.68 -12.73
CA LYS A 100 8.77 -16.37 -11.48
C LYS A 100 7.65 -17.33 -11.03
N GLY A 101 6.56 -17.47 -11.80
CA GLY A 101 5.40 -18.31 -11.41
C GLY A 101 4.60 -17.77 -10.22
N LYS A 102 4.73 -16.49 -9.88
CA LYS A 102 4.13 -15.84 -8.69
C LYS A 102 2.86 -15.05 -9.03
N LEU A 103 2.06 -15.52 -9.97
CA LEU A 103 0.75 -14.93 -10.27
C LEU A 103 -0.36 -15.88 -9.79
N GLU A 104 -1.48 -15.29 -9.38
CA GLU A 104 -2.71 -16.00 -9.03
C GLU A 104 -3.68 -15.96 -10.21
N GLU A 105 -4.50 -16.99 -10.37
CA GLU A 105 -5.61 -16.95 -11.31
C GLU A 105 -6.56 -15.83 -10.87
N GLY A 106 -6.92 -14.95 -11.81
CA GLY A 106 -7.88 -13.91 -11.50
C GLY A 106 -9.24 -14.57 -11.37
N GLU A 107 -9.94 -14.37 -10.25
CA GLU A 107 -11.37 -14.64 -10.19
C GLU A 107 -12.03 -13.78 -11.27
N GLU A 108 -12.61 -14.43 -12.28
CA GLU A 108 -13.57 -13.80 -13.18
C GLU A 108 -14.73 -13.31 -12.31
N ASN A 109 -14.89 -11.99 -12.20
CA ASN A 109 -16.14 -11.40 -11.70
C ASN A 109 -17.14 -11.33 -12.84
#